data_AF-A0A9Q3FIB3-F1
#
_entry.id   AF-A0A9Q3FIB3-F1
#
_cell.length_a   1.000
_cell.length_b   1.000
_cell.length_c   1.000
_cell.angle_alpha   90.00
_cell.angle_beta   90.00
_cell.angle_gamma   90.00
#
_symmetry.space_group_name_H-M   'P 1'
#
loop_
_entity.id
_entity.type
_entity.pdbx_description
1 polymer ?
#
loop_
_entity_poly.entity_id
_entity_poly.type
_entity_poly.pdbx_seq_one_letter_code
_entity_poly.pdbx_strand_id
1 'polypeptide(L)'
;MSLPTIVDTDASNYGLGSVLSQVNDSGKHPSEFDSCKLLLAELSYEINDKELLGIVWAPMNWRAFLLSLSHPFEVLTDHSSLQYFMSSKFLTHLQSCWTEFLSEFHFTITYGPGRLATLPDAFSNRDSMYPERGVDFISKNPQNFHQVLN
;
A
#
# COMPACT_ATOMS: atom_id res chain seq x y z
N MET A 1 10.31 13.45 -20.67
CA MET A 1 8.95 13.46 -20.07
C MET A 1 8.78 12.11 -19.39
N SER A 2 8.53 12.07 -18.08
CA SER A 2 8.17 10.82 -17.41
C SER A 2 6.78 10.38 -17.87
N LEU A 3 6.58 9.09 -18.09
CA LEU A 3 5.25 8.56 -18.37
C LEU A 3 4.35 8.76 -17.13
N PRO A 4 3.03 8.95 -17.29
CA PRO A 4 2.11 8.93 -16.17
C PRO A 4 2.26 7.64 -15.35
N THR A 5 2.36 7.80 -14.04
CA THR A 5 2.55 6.68 -13.10
C THR A 5 1.27 6.50 -12.30
N ILE A 6 0.85 5.24 -12.17
CA ILE A 6 -0.28 4.82 -11.35
C ILE A 6 0.23 3.78 -10.34
N VAL A 7 -0.14 3.94 -9.09
CA VAL A 7 0.16 3.02 -7.99
C VAL A 7 -1.16 2.42 -7.51
N ASP A 8 -1.39 1.15 -7.81
CA ASP A 8 -2.52 0.41 -7.21
C ASP A 8 -2.11 -0.07 -5.82
N THR A 9 -3.01 0.06 -4.84
CA THR A 9 -2.80 -0.45 -3.49
C THR A 9 -4.03 -1.24 -3.04
N ASP A 10 -3.78 -2.35 -2.37
CA ASP A 10 -4.79 -3.21 -1.77
C ASP A 10 -4.33 -3.62 -0.36
N ALA A 11 -5.25 -3.68 0.59
CA ALA A 11 -4.97 -4.17 1.93
C ALA A 11 -5.91 -5.32 2.30
N SER A 12 -5.32 -6.34 2.91
CA SER A 12 -6.07 -7.46 3.49
C SER A 12 -5.95 -7.42 5.02
N ASN A 13 -6.63 -8.36 5.68
CA ASN A 13 -6.49 -8.53 7.12
C ASN A 13 -5.07 -8.92 7.58
N TYR A 14 -4.19 -9.35 6.66
CA TYR A 14 -2.90 -9.96 6.99
C TYR A 14 -1.70 -9.34 6.28
N GLY A 15 -1.92 -8.55 5.24
CA GLY A 15 -0.86 -8.06 4.39
C GLY A 15 -1.33 -6.97 3.44
N LEU A 16 -0.35 -6.29 2.86
CA LEU A 16 -0.53 -5.20 1.91
C LEU A 16 0.03 -5.64 0.56
N GLY A 17 -0.57 -5.14 -0.51
CA GLY A 17 -0.08 -5.31 -1.88
C GLY A 17 -0.09 -3.99 -2.62
N SER A 18 0.91 -3.78 -3.46
CA SER A 18 0.95 -2.63 -4.35
C SER A 18 1.57 -2.94 -5.70
N VAL A 19 1.13 -2.20 -6.73
CA VAL A 19 1.62 -2.33 -8.10
C VAL A 19 1.90 -0.95 -8.66
N LEU A 20 3.14 -0.71 -9.07
CA LEU A 20 3.52 0.49 -9.81
C LEU A 20 3.39 0.22 -11.30
N SER A 21 2.58 1.02 -11.98
CA SER A 21 2.34 0.94 -13.41
C SER A 21 2.69 2.24 -14.11
N GLN A 22 3.17 2.15 -15.35
CA GLN A 22 3.35 3.29 -16.24
C GLN A 22 2.32 3.23 -17.36
N VAL A 23 1.77 4.39 -17.74
CA VAL A 23 0.77 4.50 -18.80
C VAL A 23 1.40 5.10 -20.04
N ASN A 24 1.18 4.48 -21.18
CA ASN A 24 1.56 4.99 -22.49
C ASN A 24 0.43 4.76 -23.51
N ASP A 25 0.71 5.00 -24.80
CA ASP A 25 -0.28 4.88 -25.88
C ASP A 25 -0.86 3.46 -26.02
N SER A 26 -0.16 2.42 -25.55
CA SER A 26 -0.63 1.03 -25.59
C SER A 26 -1.35 0.58 -24.31
N GLY A 27 -1.46 1.45 -23.30
CA GLY A 27 -2.22 1.21 -22.08
C GLY A 27 -1.40 1.28 -20.79
N LYS A 28 -1.92 0.65 -19.74
CA LYS A 28 -1.30 0.56 -18.41
C LYS A 28 -0.40 -0.67 -18.34
N HIS A 29 0.89 -0.47 -18.04
CA HIS A 29 1.90 -1.52 -17.97
C HIS A 29 2.48 -1.59 -16.56
N PRO A 30 2.30 -2.72 -15.85
CA PRO A 30 2.96 -2.94 -14.56
C PRO A 30 4.47 -2.95 -14.72
N SER A 31 5.18 -2.17 -13.90
CA SER A 31 6.64 -2.07 -13.88
C SER A 31 7.22 -2.75 -12.65
N GLU A 32 6.62 -2.51 -11.48
CA GLU A 32 7.09 -3.05 -10.20
C GLU A 32 5.91 -3.54 -9.36
N PHE A 33 6.18 -4.56 -8.54
CA PHE A 33 5.23 -5.18 -7.64
C PHE A 33 5.84 -5.23 -6.25
N ASP A 34 5.04 -4.94 -5.24
CA ASP A 34 5.47 -5.06 -3.86
C ASP A 34 4.34 -5.64 -2.99
N SER A 35 4.75 -6.37 -1.95
CA SER A 35 3.81 -6.96 -1.00
C SER A 35 4.49 -7.23 0.32
N CYS A 36 3.79 -7.00 1.43
CA CYS A 36 4.31 -7.25 2.76
C CYS A 36 3.25 -7.86 3.67
N LYS A 37 3.70 -8.52 4.74
CA LYS A 37 2.82 -9.00 5.81
C LYS A 37 2.73 -7.94 6.88
N LEU A 38 1.53 -7.76 7.42
CA LEU A 38 1.29 -6.87 8.55
C LEU A 38 2.00 -7.39 9.80
N LEU A 39 2.58 -6.47 10.56
CA LEU A 39 3.13 -6.72 11.89
C LEU A 39 2.00 -7.00 12.88
N LEU A 40 2.35 -7.63 14.01
CA LEU A 40 1.36 -7.99 15.04
C LEU A 40 0.55 -6.78 15.53
N ALA A 41 1.17 -5.61 15.62
CA ALA A 41 0.50 -4.37 15.98
C ALA A 41 -0.49 -3.91 14.89
N GLU A 42 -0.11 -4.03 13.62
CA GLU A 42 -0.89 -3.58 12.46
C GLU A 42 -2.07 -4.52 12.14
N LEU A 43 -1.97 -5.81 12.52
CA LEU A 43 -3.09 -6.74 12.43
C LEU A 43 -4.32 -6.28 13.21
N SER A 44 -4.11 -5.51 14.29
CA SER A 44 -5.18 -4.96 15.13
C SER A 44 -5.80 -3.68 14.59
N TYR A 45 -5.26 -3.11 13.51
CA TYR A 45 -5.81 -1.89 12.91
C TYR A 45 -7.19 -2.15 12.30
N GLU A 46 -8.02 -1.12 12.36
CA GLU A 46 -9.30 -1.07 11.67
C GLU A 46 -9.07 -1.13 10.15
N ILE A 47 -10.09 -1.57 9.40
CA ILE A 47 -9.99 -1.75 7.94
C ILE A 47 -9.49 -0.47 7.27
N ASN A 48 -10.07 0.69 7.60
CA ASN A 48 -9.68 1.97 7.01
C ASN A 48 -8.19 2.31 7.26
N ASP A 49 -7.66 1.98 8.44
CA ASP A 49 -6.26 2.24 8.77
C ASP A 49 -5.32 1.27 8.05
N LYS A 50 -5.75 0.03 7.79
CA LYS A 50 -5.01 -0.93 6.96
C LYS A 50 -4.95 -0.50 5.50
N GLU A 51 -6.06 -0.05 4.94
CA GLU A 51 -6.12 0.49 3.58
C GLU A 51 -5.20 1.70 3.43
N LEU A 52 -5.27 2.64 4.39
CA LEU A 52 -4.38 3.79 4.42
C LEU A 52 -2.92 3.39 4.57
N LEU A 53 -2.61 2.38 5.39
CA LEU A 53 -1.26 1.85 5.51
C LEU A 53 -0.76 1.29 4.18
N GLY A 54 -1.62 0.67 3.36
CA GLY A 54 -1.28 0.27 1.99
C GLY A 54 -0.84 1.45 1.12
N ILE A 55 -1.57 2.57 1.19
CA ILE A 55 -1.22 3.83 0.50
C ILE A 55 0.10 4.42 0.99
N VAL A 56 0.40 4.31 2.29
CA VAL A 56 1.66 4.78 2.88
C VAL A 56 2.83 3.88 2.51
N TRP A 57 2.60 2.57 2.47
CA TRP A 57 3.62 1.56 2.23
C TRP A 57 4.23 1.68 0.82
N ALA A 58 3.40 1.88 -0.20
CA ALA A 58 3.90 1.94 -1.58
C ALA A 58 4.93 3.07 -1.81
N PRO A 59 4.71 4.33 -1.37
CA PRO A 59 5.72 5.38 -1.45
C PRO A 59 6.92 5.19 -0.52
N MET A 60 6.85 4.36 0.52
CA MET A 60 8.04 4.00 1.31
C MET A 60 9.02 3.18 0.46
N ASN A 61 8.51 2.22 -0.33
CA ASN A 61 9.37 1.35 -1.15
C ASN A 61 9.85 2.04 -2.44
N TRP A 62 9.02 2.89 -3.04
CA TRP A 62 9.35 3.59 -4.29
C TRP A 62 9.71 5.06 -4.10
N ARG A 63 10.13 5.45 -2.89
CA ARG A 63 10.34 6.85 -2.50
C ARG A 63 11.16 7.66 -3.50
N ALA A 64 12.35 7.17 -3.85
CA ALA A 64 13.27 7.88 -4.75
C ALA A 64 12.68 8.06 -6.15
N PHE A 65 11.98 7.04 -6.66
CA PHE A 65 11.33 7.10 -7.97
C PHE A 65 10.16 8.09 -7.95
N LEU A 66 9.25 8.00 -6.98
CA LEU A 66 8.06 8.84 -6.91
C LEU A 66 8.40 10.31 -6.67
N LEU A 67 9.44 10.61 -5.88
CA LEU A 67 9.94 11.98 -5.69
C LEU A 67 10.62 12.55 -6.95
N SER A 68 11.11 11.69 -7.85
CA SER A 68 11.74 12.12 -9.10
C SER A 68 10.74 12.44 -10.22
N LEU A 69 9.46 12.14 -10.02
CA LEU A 69 8.42 12.37 -11.03
C LEU A 69 8.18 13.86 -11.24
N SER A 70 8.13 14.28 -12.51
CA SER A 70 7.82 15.67 -12.87
C SER A 70 6.32 15.98 -12.79
N HIS A 71 5.47 14.95 -12.72
CA HIS A 71 4.03 15.06 -12.67
C HIS A 71 3.48 14.28 -11.48
N PRO A 72 2.31 14.66 -10.95
CA PRO A 72 1.68 13.90 -9.89
C PRO A 72 1.41 12.46 -10.34
N PHE A 73 1.66 11.50 -9.46
CA PHE A 73 1.21 10.12 -9.70
C PHE A 73 -0.19 9.90 -9.11
N GLU A 74 -0.87 8.89 -9.60
CA GLU A 74 -2.20 8.51 -9.13
C GLU A 74 -2.10 7.28 -8.21
N VAL A 75 -2.75 7.32 -7.06
CA VAL A 75 -2.94 6.16 -6.20
C VAL A 75 -4.35 5.63 -6.41
N LEU A 76 -4.46 4.38 -6.87
CA LEU A 76 -5.73 3.68 -7.01
C LEU A 76 -5.99 2.79 -5.79
N THR A 77 -7.14 2.99 -5.17
CA THR A 77 -7.64 2.19 -4.04
C THR A 77 -9.09 1.78 -4.31
N ASP A 78 -9.48 0.61 -3.83
CA ASP A 78 -10.87 0.14 -3.82
C ASP A 78 -11.66 0.70 -2.61
N HIS A 79 -11.03 1.57 -1.82
CA HIS A 79 -11.63 2.12 -0.62
C HIS A 79 -12.01 3.61 -0.80
N SER A 80 -13.30 3.86 -1.08
CA SER A 80 -13.80 5.21 -1.41
C SER A 80 -13.62 6.26 -0.31
N SER A 81 -13.54 5.84 0.97
CA SER A 81 -13.38 6.80 2.08
C SER A 81 -12.01 7.51 2.07
N LEU A 82 -11.01 6.92 1.41
CA LEU A 82 -9.64 7.46 1.38
C LEU A 82 -9.44 8.56 0.33
N GLN A 83 -10.38 8.73 -0.61
CA GLN A 83 -10.29 9.74 -1.67
C GLN A 83 -10.09 11.17 -1.12
N TYR A 84 -10.66 11.47 0.03
CA TYR A 84 -10.58 12.78 0.69
C TYR A 84 -9.73 12.76 1.97
N PHE A 85 -8.98 11.69 2.21
CA PHE A 85 -8.23 11.49 3.45
C PHE A 85 -7.27 12.65 3.75
N MET A 86 -6.50 13.10 2.74
CA MET A 86 -5.54 14.20 2.87
C MET A 86 -6.19 15.55 3.23
N SER A 87 -7.51 15.70 3.09
CA SER A 87 -8.26 16.91 3.43
C SER A 87 -9.07 16.79 4.74
N SER A 88 -8.98 15.65 5.44
CA SER A 88 -9.73 15.43 6.68
C SER A 88 -9.22 16.30 7.84
N LYS A 89 -10.15 16.85 8.63
CA LYS A 89 -9.84 17.73 9.78
C LYS A 89 -9.61 16.97 11.09
N PHE A 90 -10.02 15.70 11.15
CA PHE A 90 -9.92 14.88 12.35
C PHE A 90 -9.16 13.61 12.00
N LEU A 91 -7.89 13.58 12.37
CA LEU A 91 -6.99 12.45 12.17
C LEU A 91 -6.56 11.91 13.53
N THR A 92 -6.39 10.59 13.61
CA THR A 92 -5.69 9.99 14.75
C THR A 92 -4.20 10.39 14.72
N HIS A 93 -3.49 10.17 15.83
CA HIS A 93 -2.04 10.44 15.85
C HIS A 93 -1.30 9.66 14.76
N LEU A 94 -1.63 8.38 14.58
CA LEU A 94 -1.04 7.52 13.55
C LEU A 94 -1.31 8.08 12.14
N GLN A 95 -2.57 8.40 11.85
CA GLN A 95 -2.98 9.00 10.59
C GLN A 95 -2.30 10.35 10.33
N SER A 96 -2.04 11.15 11.36
CA SER A 96 -1.33 12.43 11.23
C SER A 96 0.13 12.22 10.81
N CYS A 97 0.84 11.27 11.43
CA CYS A 97 2.20 10.92 11.05
C CYS A 97 2.28 10.41 9.60
N TRP A 98 1.30 9.61 9.18
CA TRP A 98 1.21 9.13 7.81
C TRP A 98 0.91 10.24 6.81
N THR A 99 0.00 11.17 7.14
CA THR A 99 -0.26 12.35 6.31
C THR A 99 0.98 13.23 6.16
N GLU A 100 1.76 13.41 7.24
CA GLU A 100 3.02 14.16 7.19
C GLU A 100 4.01 13.50 6.23
N PHE A 101 4.21 12.19 6.31
CA PHE A 101 5.05 11.44 5.36
C PHE A 101 4.54 11.57 3.92
N LEU A 102 3.22 11.41 3.71
CA LEU A 102 2.61 11.50 2.39
C LEU A 102 2.71 12.92 1.81
N SER A 103 2.76 13.96 2.64
CA SER A 103 2.86 15.36 2.19
C SER A 103 4.14 15.69 1.41
N GLU A 104 5.16 14.83 1.50
CA GLU A 104 6.38 14.94 0.72
C GLU A 104 6.17 14.64 -0.77
N PHE A 105 5.10 13.92 -1.11
CA PHE A 105 4.83 13.43 -2.45
C PHE A 105 3.76 14.27 -3.15
N HIS A 106 3.86 14.37 -4.47
CA HIS A 106 2.81 14.95 -5.30
C HIS A 106 1.95 13.84 -5.90
N PHE A 107 0.74 13.64 -5.38
CA PHE A 107 -0.14 12.57 -5.83
C PHE A 107 -1.62 12.91 -5.66
N THR A 108 -2.47 12.10 -6.29
CA THR A 108 -3.93 12.12 -6.09
C THR A 108 -4.42 10.72 -5.75
N ILE A 109 -5.36 10.61 -4.80
CA ILE A 109 -6.03 9.35 -4.49
C ILE A 109 -7.32 9.27 -5.31
N THR A 110 -7.44 8.22 -6.11
CA THR A 110 -8.63 7.95 -6.92
C THR A 110 -9.24 6.63 -6.50
N TYR A 111 -10.55 6.64 -6.24
CA TYR A 111 -11.31 5.42 -6.01
C TYR A 111 -11.58 4.70 -7.33
N GLY A 112 -11.08 3.48 -7.46
CA GLY A 112 -11.38 2.58 -8.56
C GLY A 112 -12.28 1.44 -8.06
N PRO A 113 -13.56 1.33 -8.46
CA PRO A 113 -14.37 0.18 -8.08
C PRO A 113 -13.70 -1.11 -8.58
N GLY A 114 -13.56 -2.10 -7.68
CA GLY A 114 -12.75 -3.33 -7.77
C GLY A 114 -13.06 -4.31 -8.93
N ARG A 115 -13.25 -3.80 -10.14
CA ARG A 115 -13.41 -4.56 -11.38
C ARG A 115 -12.40 -4.17 -12.47
N LEU A 116 -11.54 -3.17 -12.20
CA LEU A 116 -10.41 -2.79 -13.05
C LEU A 116 -9.03 -3.03 -12.39
N ALA A 117 -9.00 -3.42 -11.11
CA ALA A 117 -7.80 -3.77 -10.35
C ALA A 117 -7.50 -5.28 -10.39
N THR A 118 -7.51 -5.90 -11.57
CA THR A 118 -7.34 -7.36 -11.74
C THR A 118 -5.92 -7.86 -11.41
N LEU A 119 -5.02 -7.00 -10.93
CA LEU A 119 -3.62 -7.31 -10.64
C LEU A 119 -3.35 -7.43 -9.12
N PRO A 120 -3.78 -6.51 -8.24
CA PRO A 120 -3.59 -6.65 -6.78
C PRO A 120 -4.37 -7.81 -6.14
N ASP A 121 -5.61 -8.07 -6.58
CA ASP A 121 -6.49 -9.13 -6.04
C ASP A 121 -5.87 -10.54 -6.08
N ALA A 122 -4.96 -10.78 -7.03
CA ALA A 122 -4.26 -12.06 -7.18
C ALA A 122 -3.14 -12.26 -6.13
N PHE A 123 -2.69 -11.19 -5.48
CA PHE A 123 -1.63 -11.22 -4.48
C PHE A 123 -2.15 -11.25 -3.03
N SER A 124 -3.32 -10.66 -2.76
CA SER A 124 -3.89 -10.61 -1.40
C SER A 124 -4.61 -11.89 -0.97
N ASN A 125 -5.05 -12.74 -1.92
CA ASN A 125 -5.76 -13.99 -1.64
C ASN A 125 -4.91 -15.24 -1.93
N ARG A 126 -3.99 -15.59 -1.02
CA ARG A 126 -3.40 -16.94 -0.96
C ARG A 126 -3.77 -17.64 0.35
N ASP A 127 -4.98 -18.18 0.38
CA ASP A 127 -5.44 -19.14 1.40
C ASP A 127 -4.54 -20.39 1.51
N SER A 128 -3.67 -20.66 0.52
CA SER A 128 -2.78 -21.83 0.52
C SER A 128 -1.47 -21.64 1.30
N MET A 129 -1.27 -20.53 2.01
CA MET A 129 -0.02 -20.22 2.72
C MET A 129 -0.12 -20.23 4.26
N TYR A 130 -1.23 -20.73 4.83
CA TYR A 130 -1.41 -20.75 6.28
C TYR A 130 -1.27 -22.18 6.86
N PRO A 131 -0.43 -22.39 7.90
CA PRO A 131 -0.60 -23.55 8.76
C PRO A 131 -1.89 -23.39 9.58
N GLU A 132 -2.58 -24.50 9.82
CA GLU A 132 -3.79 -24.52 10.64
C GLU A 132 -3.53 -23.94 12.03
N ARG A 133 -4.60 -23.35 12.59
CA ARG A 133 -4.66 -22.71 13.90
C ARG A 133 -3.98 -23.56 14.97
N GLY A 134 -2.93 -23.01 15.58
CA GLY A 134 -2.31 -23.55 16.79
C GLY A 134 -0.86 -23.99 16.58
N VAL A 135 -0.03 -23.59 17.55
CA VAL A 135 1.39 -23.91 17.82
C VAL A 135 2.50 -23.24 16.96
N ASP A 136 3.23 -22.39 17.69
CA ASP A 136 4.64 -22.01 17.57
C ASP A 136 5.11 -21.07 16.45
N PHE A 137 4.80 -19.78 16.63
CA PHE A 137 5.42 -18.66 15.90
C PHE A 137 6.94 -18.49 16.16
N ILE A 138 7.48 -19.07 17.24
CA ILE A 138 8.86 -18.81 17.69
C ILE A 138 9.90 -19.67 16.94
N SER A 139 9.54 -20.80 16.34
CA SER A 139 10.54 -21.76 15.83
C SER A 139 10.87 -21.65 14.33
N LYS A 140 10.12 -20.86 13.54
CA LYS A 140 10.18 -20.97 12.07
C LYS A 140 10.90 -19.86 11.31
N ASN A 141 11.23 -18.71 11.91
CA ASN A 141 12.00 -17.71 11.15
C ASN A 141 12.79 -16.71 12.02
N PRO A 142 14.01 -17.09 12.49
CA PRO A 142 14.85 -16.21 13.29
C PRO A 142 15.45 -15.02 12.52
N GLN A 143 15.21 -14.90 11.20
CA GLN A 143 15.84 -13.91 10.33
C GLN A 143 15.04 -12.62 10.13
N ASN A 144 13.78 -12.54 10.58
CA ASN A 144 12.95 -11.34 10.42
C ASN A 144 13.16 -10.27 11.51
N PHE A 145 14.21 -10.39 12.31
CA PHE A 145 14.65 -9.32 13.21
C PHE A 145 15.62 -8.40 12.48
N HIS A 146 15.09 -7.57 11.57
CA HIS A 146 15.79 -6.34 11.25
C HIS A 146 15.32 -5.24 12.22
N GLN A 147 16.33 -4.66 12.87
CA GLN A 147 16.23 -3.81 14.05
C GLN A 147 15.29 -2.63 13.83
N VAL A 148 14.43 -2.45 14.85
CA VAL A 148 13.76 -1.20 15.17
C VAL A 148 14.79 -0.07 15.13
N LEU A 149 14.48 0.98 14.38
CA LEU A 149 15.25 2.22 14.32
C LEU A 149 15.53 2.73 15.76
N ASN A 150 16.82 2.92 16.08
CA ASN A 150 17.28 3.79 17.16
C ASN A 150 17.44 5.21 16.63
#